data_AF-A0A535L0Z3-F1
#
_entry.id   AF-A0A535L0Z3-F1
#
_cell.length_a   1.000
_cell.length_b   1.000
_cell.length_c   1.000
_cell.angle_alpha   90.00
_cell.angle_beta   90.00
_cell.angle_gamma   90.00
#
_symmetry.space_group_name_H-M   'P 1'
#
loop_
_entity.id
_entity.type
_entity.pdbx_description
1 polymer ?
#
loop_
_entity_poly.entity_id
_entity_poly.type
_entity_poly.pdbx_seq_one_letter_code
_entity_poly.pdbx_strand_id
1 'polypeptide(L)'
;MTRQRYRIRSVPLVPALVTGAWSGFVPGLFIGGVVGVAITFGAGAALEWMRQLSFTTGIQQQLLPFGDRIGQLETLQDAWPAVIGVSALAVGLVSALIGVLTGAVVSASYGSLLGAVEVEVEPVEAVAAAEAAAVAPAGRVKRVTRRLGRKRNTRTVARLD
;
A
#
# COMPACT_ATOMS: atom_id res chain seq x y z
N MET A 1 27.55 0.62 -20.19
CA MET A 1 26.39 0.55 -19.27
C MET A 1 26.93 0.47 -17.86
N THR A 2 26.80 1.53 -17.07
CA THR A 2 27.32 1.57 -15.70
C THR A 2 26.17 1.19 -14.78
N ARG A 3 26.10 -0.08 -14.38
CA ARG A 3 25.15 -0.50 -13.34
C ARG A 3 25.67 0.00 -11.99
N GLN A 4 24.86 0.81 -11.31
CA GLN A 4 25.22 1.38 -10.03
C GLN A 4 24.56 0.54 -8.94
N ARG A 5 25.39 -0.23 -8.22
CA ARG A 5 24.92 -1.08 -7.12
C ARG A 5 24.83 -0.24 -5.86
N TYR A 6 23.62 -0.08 -5.33
CA TYR A 6 23.38 0.63 -4.08
C TYR A 6 23.07 -0.38 -2.98
N ARG A 7 23.83 -0.30 -1.88
CA ARG A 7 23.58 -1.11 -0.68
C ARG A 7 22.66 -0.34 0.26
N ILE A 8 21.39 -0.74 0.33
CA ILE A 8 20.45 -0.15 1.28
C ILE A 8 20.75 -0.78 2.65
N ARG A 9 21.46 -0.03 3.49
CA ARG A 9 21.92 -0.51 4.81
C ARG A 9 20.78 -0.58 5.83
N SER A 10 19.72 0.20 5.64
CA SER A 10 18.53 0.17 6.50
C SER A 10 17.31 0.65 5.71
N VAL A 11 16.18 -0.04 5.90
CA VAL A 11 14.87 0.48 5.49
C VAL A 11 14.56 1.65 6.42
N PRO A 12 14.16 2.82 5.90
CA PRO A 12 13.80 3.94 6.76
C PRO A 12 12.62 3.55 7.66
N LEU A 13 12.80 3.70 8.98
CA LEU A 13 11.82 3.29 9.99
C LEU A 13 10.50 4.06 9.86
N VAL A 14 10.61 5.36 9.60
CA VAL A 14 9.47 6.29 9.50
C VAL A 14 8.43 5.87 8.46
N PRO A 15 8.77 5.63 7.18
CA PRO A 15 7.78 5.17 6.21
C PRO A 15 7.18 3.82 6.57
N ALA A 16 7.93 2.89 7.17
CA ALA A 16 7.38 1.61 7.62
C ALA A 16 6.33 1.79 8.73
N LEU A 17 6.56 2.71 9.68
CA LEU A 17 5.59 3.06 10.72
C LEU A 17 4.35 3.73 10.13
N VAL A 18 4.52 4.65 9.18
CA VAL A 18 3.40 5.36 8.52
C VAL A 18 2.56 4.40 7.68
N THR A 19 3.18 3.52 6.89
CA THR A 19 2.46 2.50 6.13
C THR A 19 1.75 1.52 7.06
N GLY A 20 2.41 1.14 8.16
CA GLY A 20 1.81 0.32 9.22
C GLY A 20 0.57 1.00 9.80
N ALA A 21 0.68 2.26 10.21
CA ALA A 21 -0.43 3.05 10.74
C ALA A 21 -1.62 3.09 9.79
N TRP A 22 -1.39 3.43 8.52
CA TRP A 22 -2.45 3.50 7.50
C TRP A 22 -3.09 2.14 7.23
N SER A 23 -2.28 1.08 7.14
CA SER A 23 -2.77 -0.28 6.90
C SER A 23 -3.66 -0.80 8.03
N GLY A 24 -3.42 -0.36 9.28
CA GLY A 24 -4.28 -0.69 10.41
C GLY A 24 -5.48 0.25 10.55
N PHE A 25 -5.28 1.55 10.32
CA PHE A 25 -6.30 2.58 10.55
C PHE A 25 -7.53 2.42 9.65
N VAL A 26 -7.33 2.22 8.34
CA VAL A 26 -8.42 2.14 7.35
C VAL A 26 -9.37 0.98 7.62
N PRO A 27 -8.91 -0.29 7.75
CA PRO A 27 -9.81 -1.38 8.10
C PRO A 27 -10.39 -1.21 9.51
N GLY A 28 -9.64 -0.64 10.46
CA GLY A 28 -10.14 -0.33 11.80
C GLY A 28 -11.30 0.67 11.79
N LEU A 29 -11.24 1.72 10.97
CA LEU A 29 -12.34 2.66 10.77
C LEU A 29 -13.59 1.95 10.24
N PHE A 30 -13.41 1.05 9.27
CA PHE A 30 -14.53 0.31 8.70
C PHE A 30 -15.19 -0.61 9.73
N ILE A 31 -14.39 -1.39 10.46
CA ILE A 31 -14.88 -2.28 11.52
C ILE A 31 -15.56 -1.48 12.62
N GLY A 32 -14.94 -0.39 13.09
CA GLY A 32 -15.54 0.47 14.12
C GLY A 32 -16.84 1.13 13.65
N GLY A 33 -16.92 1.55 12.38
CA GLY A 33 -18.16 2.06 11.80
C GLY A 33 -19.28 1.00 11.78
N VAL A 34 -18.96 -0.23 11.40
CA VAL A 34 -19.91 -1.36 11.44
C VAL A 34 -20.38 -1.62 12.87
N VAL A 35 -19.49 -1.58 13.86
CA VAL A 35 -19.84 -1.72 15.28
C VAL A 35 -20.76 -0.58 15.72
N GLY A 36 -20.47 0.66 15.34
CA GLY A 36 -21.32 1.82 15.63
C GLY A 36 -22.71 1.68 15.03
N VAL A 37 -22.80 1.27 13.77
CA VAL A 37 -24.08 1.00 13.10
C VAL A 37 -24.86 -0.09 13.84
N ALA A 38 -24.20 -1.18 14.24
CA ALA A 38 -24.84 -2.26 14.98
C ALA A 38 -25.39 -1.80 16.33
N ILE A 39 -24.67 -0.91 17.05
CA ILE A 39 -25.12 -0.35 18.31
C ILE A 39 -26.36 0.54 18.11
N THR A 40 -26.31 1.49 17.19
CA THR A 40 -27.43 2.38 16.91
C THR A 40 -28.65 1.60 16.42
N PHE A 41 -28.45 0.69 15.47
CA PHE A 41 -29.54 -0.14 14.95
C PHE A 41 -30.14 -1.02 16.04
N GLY A 42 -29.30 -1.63 16.88
CA GLY A 42 -29.74 -2.43 18.02
C GLY A 42 -30.58 -1.62 19.01
N ALA A 43 -30.22 -0.35 19.26
CA ALA A 43 -30.99 0.53 20.12
C ALA A 43 -32.40 0.81 19.56
N GLY A 44 -32.50 1.13 18.27
CA GLY A 44 -33.78 1.35 17.60
C GLY A 44 -34.64 0.08 17.52
N ALA A 45 -34.04 -1.07 17.24
CA ALA A 45 -34.72 -2.35 17.23
C ALA A 45 -35.28 -2.72 18.60
N ALA A 46 -34.54 -2.44 19.68
CA ALA A 46 -34.99 -2.68 21.05
C ALA A 46 -36.18 -1.78 21.43
N LEU A 47 -36.14 -0.50 21.06
CA LEU A 47 -37.24 0.44 21.28
C LEU A 47 -38.52 0.00 20.55
N GLU A 48 -38.39 -0.40 19.29
CA GLU A 48 -39.51 -0.88 18.50
C GLU A 48 -40.11 -2.17 19.07
N TRP A 49 -39.25 -3.10 19.51
CA TRP A 49 -39.69 -4.34 20.15
C TRP A 49 -40.46 -4.08 21.45
N MET A 50 -39.99 -3.16 22.30
CA MET A 50 -40.72 -2.74 23.50
C MET A 50 -42.07 -2.11 23.17
N ARG A 51 -42.13 -1.29 22.12
CA ARG A 51 -43.37 -0.68 21.65
C ARG A 51 -44.40 -1.77 21.27
N GLN A 52 -43.98 -2.77 20.51
CA GLN A 52 -44.83 -3.90 20.10
C GLN A 52 -45.28 -4.77 21.28
N LEU A 53 -44.39 -5.03 22.24
CA LEU A 53 -44.71 -5.77 23.46
C LEU A 53 -45.75 -5.05 24.32
N SER A 54 -45.61 -3.72 24.46
CA SER A 54 -46.57 -2.92 25.22
C SER A 54 -47.97 -2.97 24.59
N PHE A 55 -48.07 -2.89 23.25
CA PHE A 55 -49.35 -3.03 22.55
C PHE A 55 -49.97 -4.43 22.68
N THR A 56 -49.16 -5.48 22.67
CA THR A 56 -49.65 -6.87 22.73
C THR A 56 -50.10 -7.27 24.13
N THR A 57 -49.39 -6.81 25.16
CA THR A 57 -49.64 -7.22 26.55
C THR A 57 -50.52 -6.24 27.33
N GLY A 58 -50.71 -5.02 26.83
CA GLY A 58 -51.41 -3.94 27.54
C GLY A 58 -50.63 -3.40 28.75
N ILE A 59 -49.37 -3.82 28.93
CA ILE A 59 -48.51 -3.42 30.04
C ILE A 59 -47.73 -2.16 29.64
N GLN A 60 -47.53 -1.25 30.59
CA GLN A 60 -46.72 -0.04 30.38
C GLN A 60 -45.25 -0.37 30.09
N GLN A 61 -44.62 0.40 29.20
CA GLN A 61 -43.24 0.19 28.76
C GLN A 61 -42.20 0.25 29.89
N GLN A 62 -42.51 0.93 31.00
CA GLN A 62 -41.62 1.02 32.17
C GLN A 62 -41.45 -0.30 32.92
N LEU A 63 -42.38 -1.24 32.79
CA LEU A 63 -42.31 -2.56 33.43
C LEU A 63 -41.55 -3.59 32.57
N LEU A 64 -41.09 -3.20 31.38
CA LEU A 64 -40.30 -4.05 30.49
C LEU A 64 -38.81 -4.00 30.86
N PRO A 65 -38.00 -5.01 30.48
CA PRO A 65 -36.59 -5.13 30.89
C PRO A 65 -35.68 -3.94 30.52
N PHE A 66 -36.09 -3.07 29.59
CA PHE A 66 -35.35 -1.84 29.26
C PHE A 66 -36.17 -0.56 29.50
N GLY A 67 -37.30 -0.64 30.23
CA GLY A 67 -38.18 0.48 30.52
C GLY A 67 -37.46 1.66 31.19
N ASP A 68 -36.60 1.36 32.15
CA ASP A 68 -35.78 2.37 32.86
C ASP A 68 -34.68 2.99 31.98
N ARG A 69 -34.37 2.40 30.82
CA ARG A 69 -33.29 2.83 29.92
C ARG A 69 -33.77 3.38 28.57
N ILE A 70 -35.08 3.59 28.40
CA ILE A 70 -35.67 4.12 27.15
C ILE A 70 -34.99 5.44 26.74
N GLY A 71 -34.83 6.38 27.68
CA GLY A 71 -34.17 7.66 27.38
C GLY A 71 -32.71 7.52 26.94
N GLN A 72 -31.98 6.50 27.41
CA GLN A 72 -30.60 6.24 26.97
C GLN A 72 -30.57 5.65 25.55
N LEU A 73 -31.52 4.77 25.24
CA LEU A 73 -31.68 4.18 23.91
C LEU A 73 -32.08 5.24 22.87
N GLU A 74 -33.01 6.14 23.23
CA GLU A 74 -33.39 7.28 22.39
C GLU A 74 -32.19 8.22 22.16
N THR A 75 -31.42 8.53 23.20
CA THR A 75 -30.22 9.36 23.04
C THR A 75 -29.19 8.71 22.11
N LEU A 76 -28.99 7.40 22.21
CA LEU A 76 -28.11 6.64 21.30
C LEU A 76 -28.62 6.65 19.85
N GLN A 77 -29.93 6.63 19.66
CA GLN A 77 -30.57 6.68 18.36
C GLN A 77 -30.53 8.08 17.75
N ASP A 78 -30.75 9.13 18.55
CA ASP A 78 -30.67 10.53 18.09
C ASP A 78 -29.23 10.93 17.79
N ALA A 79 -28.28 10.48 18.61
CA ALA A 79 -26.85 10.73 18.44
C ALA A 79 -26.18 9.72 17.49
N TRP A 80 -26.92 9.05 16.61
CA TRP A 80 -26.39 8.01 15.72
C TRP A 80 -25.15 8.42 14.91
N PRO A 81 -25.02 9.65 14.36
CA PRO A 81 -23.83 10.01 13.59
C PRO A 81 -22.59 10.09 14.50
N ALA A 82 -22.79 10.54 15.74
CA ALA A 82 -21.72 10.64 16.73
C ALA A 82 -21.31 9.25 17.23
N VAL A 83 -22.25 8.34 17.48
CA VAL A 83 -21.96 6.96 17.91
C VAL A 83 -21.13 6.23 16.86
N ILE A 84 -21.50 6.32 15.58
CA ILE A 84 -20.76 5.73 14.48
C ILE A 84 -19.37 6.38 14.34
N GLY A 85 -19.30 7.71 14.39
CA GLY A 85 -18.02 8.42 14.29
C GLY A 85 -17.05 8.06 15.42
N VAL A 86 -17.52 8.07 16.66
CA VAL A 86 -16.71 7.78 17.85
C VAL A 86 -16.24 6.33 17.84
N SER A 87 -17.13 5.37 17.53
CA SER A 87 -16.76 3.95 17.45
C SER A 87 -15.79 3.66 16.30
N ALA A 88 -16.01 4.24 15.11
CA ALA A 88 -15.09 4.17 13.98
C ALA A 88 -13.70 4.69 14.37
N LEU A 89 -13.64 5.89 14.96
CA LEU A 89 -12.37 6.48 15.37
C LEU A 89 -11.68 5.69 16.48
N ALA A 90 -12.41 5.21 17.48
CA ALA A 90 -11.83 4.45 18.59
C ALA A 90 -11.19 3.15 18.09
N VAL A 91 -11.92 2.37 17.30
CA VAL A 91 -11.39 1.12 16.72
C VAL A 91 -10.28 1.42 15.71
N GLY A 92 -10.47 2.43 14.87
CA GLY A 92 -9.46 2.91 13.93
C GLY A 92 -8.14 3.23 14.61
N LEU A 93 -8.15 3.99 15.70
CA LEU A 93 -6.94 4.37 16.45
C LEU A 93 -6.23 3.16 17.05
N VAL A 94 -6.99 2.23 17.64
CA VAL A 94 -6.44 0.99 18.19
C VAL A 94 -5.82 0.13 17.09
N SER A 95 -6.51 -0.03 15.96
CA SER A 95 -5.98 -0.77 14.81
C SER A 95 -4.77 -0.07 14.18
N ALA A 96 -4.72 1.26 14.16
CA ALA A 96 -3.57 2.02 13.70
C ALA A 96 -2.35 1.75 14.59
N LEU A 97 -2.52 1.72 15.91
CA LEU A 97 -1.45 1.39 16.84
C LEU A 97 -0.91 -0.04 16.59
N ILE A 98 -1.80 -1.01 16.40
CA ILE A 98 -1.43 -2.38 16.04
C ILE A 98 -0.67 -2.40 14.70
N GLY A 99 -1.12 -1.62 13.71
CA GLY A 99 -0.47 -1.49 12.41
C GLY A 99 0.93 -0.87 12.51
N VAL A 100 1.11 0.16 13.33
CA VAL A 100 2.43 0.77 13.63
C VAL A 100 3.36 -0.27 14.24
N LEU A 101 2.89 -1.01 15.25
CA LEU A 101 3.69 -2.06 15.90
C LEU A 101 4.08 -3.15 14.90
N THR A 102 3.14 -3.55 14.04
CA THR A 102 3.41 -4.54 12.98
C THR A 102 4.44 -4.00 11.99
N GLY A 103 4.31 -2.76 11.53
CA GLY A 103 5.28 -2.10 10.65
C GLY A 103 6.66 -1.97 11.29
N ALA A 104 6.72 -1.67 12.59
CA ALA A 104 7.96 -1.59 13.36
C ALA A 104 8.68 -2.96 13.41
N VAL A 105 7.94 -4.03 13.73
CA VAL A 105 8.47 -5.39 13.78
C VAL A 105 8.96 -5.84 12.40
N VAL A 106 8.19 -5.56 11.34
CA VAL A 106 8.58 -5.87 9.96
C VAL A 106 9.82 -5.09 9.54
N SER A 107 9.92 -3.80 9.87
CA SER A 107 11.12 -3.00 9.57
C SER A 107 12.36 -3.52 10.32
N ALA A 108 12.19 -3.87 11.61
CA ALA A 108 13.25 -4.44 12.43
C ALA A 108 13.71 -5.81 11.93
N SER A 109 12.82 -6.63 11.36
CA SER A 109 13.20 -7.92 10.78
C SER A 109 14.00 -7.75 9.49
N TYR A 110 13.69 -6.77 8.64
CA TYR A 110 14.53 -6.46 7.48
C TYR A 110 15.95 -6.02 7.87
N GLY A 111 16.09 -5.28 8.97
CA GLY A 111 17.39 -4.85 9.49
C GLY A 111 18.19 -5.95 10.20
N SER A 112 17.52 -6.86 10.91
CA SER A 112 18.18 -7.87 11.77
C SER A 112 18.30 -9.26 11.12
N LEU A 113 17.30 -9.71 10.35
CA LEU A 113 17.20 -11.08 9.81
C LEU A 113 17.54 -11.17 8.33
N LEU A 114 17.23 -10.14 7.52
CA LEU A 114 17.35 -10.22 6.05
C LEU A 114 18.61 -9.58 5.47
N GLY A 115 19.51 -9.07 6.31
CA GLY A 115 20.87 -8.65 5.92
C GLY A 115 20.93 -7.77 4.67
N ALA A 116 20.76 -6.45 4.83
CA ALA A 116 21.01 -5.40 3.81
C ALA A 116 20.60 -5.78 2.37
N VAL A 117 19.33 -5.55 2.05
CA VAL A 117 18.79 -5.73 0.69
C VAL A 117 19.61 -4.90 -0.31
N GLU A 118 20.29 -5.58 -1.24
CA GLU A 118 20.96 -4.94 -2.37
C GLU A 118 19.92 -4.56 -3.41
N VAL A 119 19.84 -3.26 -3.73
CA VAL A 119 18.96 -2.76 -4.78
C VAL A 119 19.85 -2.27 -5.92
N GLU A 120 19.79 -2.96 -7.05
CA GLU A 120 20.46 -2.55 -8.28
C GLU A 120 19.54 -1.55 -9.00
N VAL A 121 19.92 -0.27 -9.02
CA VAL A 121 19.16 0.78 -9.71
C VAL A 121 19.81 0.98 -11.08
N GLU A 122 19.06 0.69 -12.13
CA GLU A 122 19.48 1.02 -13.49
C GLU A 122 19.15 2.50 -13.76
N PRO A 123 20.13 3.34 -14.14
CA PRO A 123 19.89 4.77 -14.32
C PRO A 123 18.87 4.99 -15.44
N VAL A 124 17.92 5.91 -15.22
CA VAL A 124 16.81 6.23 -16.16
C VAL A 124 17.33 6.55 -17.56
N GLU A 125 18.52 7.15 -17.68
CA GLU A 125 19.17 7.42 -18.97
C GLU A 125 19.58 6.14 -19.72
N ALA A 126 19.95 5.06 -19.02
CA ALA A 126 20.26 3.77 -19.63
C ALA A 126 19.00 3.03 -20.06
N VAL A 127 17.90 3.16 -19.30
CA VAL A 127 16.58 2.64 -19.68
C VAL A 127 16.06 3.41 -20.91
N ALA A 128 16.11 4.74 -20.88
CA ALA A 128 15.71 5.60 -21.99
C ALA A 128 16.59 5.40 -23.25
N ALA A 129 17.90 5.17 -23.10
CA ALA A 129 18.79 4.87 -24.22
C ALA A 129 18.55 3.46 -24.80
N ALA A 130 18.23 2.46 -23.96
CA ALA A 130 17.85 1.13 -24.41
C ALA A 130 16.50 1.14 -25.13
N GLU A 131 15.54 1.91 -24.63
CA GLU A 131 14.22 2.12 -25.24
C GLU A 131 14.35 2.91 -26.57
N ALA A 132 15.18 3.96 -26.61
CA ALA A 132 15.47 4.69 -27.85
C ALA A 132 16.24 3.85 -28.89
N ALA A 133 17.15 2.96 -28.45
CA ALA A 133 17.85 2.03 -29.34
C ALA A 133 16.93 0.92 -29.87
N ALA A 134 15.92 0.52 -29.10
CA ALA A 134 14.89 -0.42 -29.54
C ALA A 134 13.92 0.19 -30.57
N VAL A 135 13.75 1.52 -30.55
CA VAL A 135 12.88 2.26 -31.49
C VAL A 135 13.62 2.73 -32.76
N ALA A 136 14.96 2.71 -32.78
CA ALA A 136 15.74 3.14 -33.95
C ALA A 136 15.62 2.13 -35.12
N PRO A 137 15.16 2.53 -36.32
CA PRO A 137 14.99 1.60 -37.43
C PRO A 137 16.34 1.11 -37.95
N ALA A 138 16.46 -0.21 -38.06
CA ALA A 138 17.59 -0.90 -38.67
C ALA A 138 17.82 -0.41 -40.11
N GLY A 139 18.84 0.42 -40.32
CA GLY A 139 19.09 0.97 -41.65
C GLY A 139 20.37 1.79 -41.75
N ARG A 140 21.53 1.12 -41.78
CA ARG A 140 22.72 1.72 -42.42
C ARG A 140 23.53 0.67 -43.17
N VAL A 141 23.24 0.59 -44.46
CA VAL A 141 23.96 -0.19 -45.47
C VAL A 141 25.45 0.20 -45.45
N LYS A 142 26.33 -0.75 -45.11
CA LYS A 142 27.78 -0.61 -45.29
C LYS A 142 28.10 -0.59 -46.79
N ARG A 143 28.42 0.57 -47.35
CA ARG A 143 28.94 0.71 -48.72
C ARG A 143 30.35 0.14 -48.77
N VAL A 144 30.49 -1.09 -49.29
CA VAL A 144 31.78 -1.75 -49.55
C VAL A 144 32.38 -1.17 -50.84
N THR A 145 33.37 -0.29 -50.72
CA THR A 145 34.18 0.16 -51.85
C THR A 145 35.26 -0.86 -52.17
N ARG A 146 34.94 -1.75 -53.11
CA ARG A 146 35.85 -2.73 -53.71
C ARG A 146 36.88 -2.00 -54.59
N ARG A 147 38.09 -1.72 -54.08
CA ARG A 147 39.21 -1.24 -54.90
C ARG A 147 39.89 -2.42 -55.60
N LEU A 148 39.51 -2.61 -56.87
CA LEU A 148 40.21 -3.46 -57.84
C LEU A 148 41.60 -2.88 -58.17
N GLY A 149 42.55 -3.79 -58.36
CA GLY A 149 44.00 -3.53 -58.27
C GLY A 149 44.69 -2.92 -59.49
N ARG A 150 46.01 -2.77 -59.35
CA ARG A 150 46.94 -2.59 -60.47
C ARG A 150 48.31 -3.16 -60.12
N LYS A 151 48.69 -4.22 -60.84
CA LYS A 151 50.05 -4.80 -60.92
C LYS A 151 51.08 -3.72 -61.25
N ARG A 152 52.24 -3.73 -60.59
CA ARG A 152 53.51 -3.40 -61.24
C ARG A 152 54.61 -4.34 -60.75
N ASN A 153 55.21 -4.97 -61.74
CA ASN A 153 56.27 -5.95 -61.69
C ASN A 153 57.61 -5.19 -61.87
N THR A 154 58.59 -5.42 -61.00
CA THR A 154 60.00 -5.13 -61.28
C THR A 154 60.87 -6.14 -60.55
N ARG A 155 61.35 -7.12 -61.31
CA ARG A 155 62.55 -7.92 -61.00
C ARG A 155 63.77 -6.98 -60.96
N THR A 156 64.74 -7.27 -60.09
CA THR A 156 66.13 -7.70 -60.44
C THR A 156 67.16 -7.27 -59.37
N VAL A 157 67.62 -8.26 -58.59
CA VAL A 157 69.01 -8.64 -58.23
C VAL A 157 70.09 -7.58 -57.92
N ALA A 158 70.69 -7.69 -56.72
CA ALA A 158 72.14 -7.75 -56.42
C ALA A 158 72.29 -7.84 -54.88
N ARG A 159 72.44 -9.04 -54.29
CA ARG A 159 73.69 -9.74 -53.92
C ARG A 159 74.76 -8.82 -53.31
N LEU A 160 74.93 -8.98 -52.00
CA LEU A 160 76.05 -8.51 -51.20
C LEU A 160 77.32 -9.26 -51.62
N ASP A 161 78.38 -8.51 -51.87
CA ASP A 161 79.75 -8.79 -51.43
C ASP A 161 80.38 -7.43 -51.05
#